data_AF-A0A936JNZ4-F1
#
_entry.id   AF-A0A936JNZ4-F1
#
_cell.length_a   1.000
_cell.length_b   1.000
_cell.length_c   1.000
_cell.angle_alpha   90.00
_cell.angle_beta   90.00
_cell.angle_gamma   90.00
#
_symmetry.space_group_name_H-M   'P 1'
#
loop_
_entity.id
_entity.type
_entity.pdbx_description
1 polymer ?
#
loop_
_entity_poly.entity_id
_entity_poly.type
_entity_poly.pdbx_seq_one_letter_code
_entity_poly.pdbx_strand_id
1 'polypeptide(L)'
;MGHAHHFLSRLDRISMPQVELALTLYRDEGLLRYLFDRVHVPQQAERVALSLEDSEEGPFLILTRDGRFVTCLAKGMKVSNLPIVTRGQLDVVATRVGDLRERMQAAQQLAGGGGVKALLRRIYETADEFSREDFVAVSALQPLYALDF
;
A
#
# COMPACT_ATOMS: atom_id res chain seq x y z
N MET A 1 12.86 -19.86 3.93
CA MET A 1 11.60 -20.47 4.40
C MET A 1 11.43 -20.48 5.94
N GLY A 2 12.37 -19.97 6.75
CA GLY A 2 12.22 -19.94 8.23
C GLY A 2 11.62 -18.66 8.85
N HIS A 3 11.56 -17.54 8.12
CA HIS A 3 11.17 -16.24 8.70
C HIS A 3 9.66 -16.09 8.96
N ALA A 4 8.81 -16.65 8.10
CA ALA A 4 7.35 -16.54 8.23
C ALA A 4 6.80 -17.27 9.46
N HIS A 5 7.35 -18.44 9.81
CA HIS A 5 6.87 -19.25 10.93
C HIS A 5 7.21 -18.62 12.29
N HIS A 6 8.37 -17.96 12.40
CA HIS A 6 8.76 -17.21 13.61
C HIS A 6 7.98 -15.89 13.78
N PHE A 7 7.48 -15.33 12.68
CA PHE A 7 6.66 -14.12 12.72
C PHE A 7 5.25 -14.42 13.27
N LEU A 8 4.59 -15.47 12.77
CA LEU A 8 3.24 -15.84 13.21
C LEU A 8 3.19 -16.12 14.72
N SER A 9 4.19 -16.79 15.28
CA SER A 9 4.29 -17.02 16.74
C SER A 9 4.57 -15.77 17.58
N ARG A 10 4.96 -14.64 16.95
CA ARG A 10 5.21 -13.36 17.65
C ARG A 10 4.00 -12.44 17.63
N LEU A 11 2.97 -12.77 16.84
CA LEU A 11 1.71 -12.04 16.79
C LEU A 11 0.85 -12.29 18.05
N ASP A 12 1.13 -13.35 18.82
CA ASP A 12 0.47 -13.61 20.11
C ASP A 12 0.68 -12.50 21.16
N ARG A 13 1.57 -11.53 20.90
CA ARG A 13 1.94 -10.43 21.79
C ARG A 13 1.12 -9.15 21.58
N ILE A 14 0.23 -9.14 20.58
CA ILE A 14 -0.57 -7.99 20.19
C ILE A 14 -2.05 -8.38 20.13
N SER A 15 -2.94 -7.39 20.17
CA SER A 15 -4.39 -7.64 20.18
C SER A 15 -4.87 -8.19 18.84
N MET A 16 -6.02 -8.90 18.84
CA MET A 16 -6.56 -9.51 17.61
C MET A 16 -6.74 -8.51 16.44
N PRO A 17 -7.26 -7.28 16.64
CA PRO A 17 -7.31 -6.29 15.57
C PRO A 17 -5.94 -5.93 14.98
N GLN A 18 -4.90 -5.89 15.83
CA GLN A 18 -3.53 -5.61 15.41
C GLN A 18 -2.92 -6.80 14.64
N VAL A 19 -3.29 -8.04 15.01
CA VAL A 19 -2.94 -9.27 14.27
C VAL A 19 -3.54 -9.25 12.87
N GLU A 20 -4.83 -8.94 12.73
CA GLU A 20 -5.52 -8.90 11.44
C GLU A 20 -4.88 -7.87 10.48
N LEU A 21 -4.55 -6.69 11.00
CA LEU A 21 -3.81 -5.67 10.26
C LEU A 21 -2.44 -6.19 9.83
N ALA A 22 -1.67 -6.77 10.75
CA ALA A 22 -0.34 -7.30 10.46
C ALA A 22 -0.38 -8.39 9.38
N LEU A 23 -1.39 -9.27 9.41
CA LEU A 23 -1.60 -10.31 8.39
C LEU A 23 -2.02 -9.73 7.04
N THR A 24 -2.82 -8.66 7.03
CA THR A 24 -3.20 -7.95 5.81
C THR A 24 -1.97 -7.35 5.14
N LEU A 25 -1.12 -6.67 5.92
CA LEU A 25 0.15 -6.11 5.45
C LEU A 25 1.15 -7.19 5.00
N TYR A 26 1.18 -8.32 5.69
CA TYR A 26 2.01 -9.48 5.32
C TYR A 26 1.65 -10.04 3.94
N ARG A 27 0.37 -9.99 3.55
CA ARG A 27 -0.10 -10.47 2.25
C ARG A 27 0.12 -9.46 1.11
N ASP A 28 0.39 -8.20 1.43
CA ASP A 28 0.52 -7.11 0.46
C ASP A 28 1.90 -6.43 0.57
N GLU A 29 2.96 -7.15 0.17
CA GLU A 29 4.32 -6.60 0.12
C GLU A 29 4.42 -5.35 -0.78
N GLY A 30 3.56 -5.25 -1.81
CA GLY A 30 3.50 -4.12 -2.73
C GLY A 30 3.04 -2.84 -2.04
N LEU A 31 2.01 -2.92 -1.21
CA LEU A 31 1.54 -1.80 -0.38
C LEU A 31 2.63 -1.31 0.58
N LEU A 32 3.37 -2.24 1.22
CA LEU A 32 4.45 -1.87 2.15
C LEU A 32 5.59 -1.12 1.46
N ARG A 33 6.03 -1.59 0.28
CA ARG A 33 7.05 -0.88 -0.50
C ARG A 33 6.58 0.50 -0.92
N TYR A 34 5.35 0.59 -1.44
CA TYR A 34 4.75 1.87 -1.83
C TYR A 34 4.64 2.85 -0.66
N LEU A 35 4.22 2.37 0.52
CA LEU A 35 4.20 3.15 1.77
C LEU A 35 5.58 3.69 2.11
N PHE A 36 6.59 2.84 2.09
CA PHE A 36 7.96 3.20 2.45
C PHE A 36 8.61 4.19 1.47
N ASP A 37 8.22 4.17 0.20
CA ASP A 37 8.63 5.17 -0.78
C ASP A 37 7.93 6.52 -0.57
N ARG A 38 6.63 6.52 -0.20
CA ARG A 38 5.85 7.75 0.00
C ARG A 38 6.16 8.48 1.29
N VAL A 39 6.51 7.77 2.35
CA VAL A 39 6.76 8.35 3.68
C VAL A 39 8.23 8.85 3.82
N HIS A 40 9.02 8.83 2.75
CA HIS A 40 10.42 9.31 2.73
C HIS A 40 11.29 8.69 3.82
N VAL A 41 11.08 7.40 4.12
CA VAL A 41 11.95 6.68 5.04
C VAL A 41 13.39 6.69 4.48
N PRO A 42 14.42 7.02 5.29
CA PRO A 42 15.80 7.15 4.82
C PRO A 42 16.28 5.92 4.06
N GLN A 43 16.93 6.12 2.90
CA GLN A 43 17.44 5.01 2.06
C GLN A 43 18.47 4.13 2.78
N GLN A 44 19.17 4.69 3.76
CA GLN A 44 20.17 3.98 4.56
C GLN A 44 19.57 3.10 5.66
N ALA A 45 18.26 3.21 5.92
CA ALA A 45 17.60 2.40 6.94
C ALA A 45 17.24 1.01 6.40
N GLU A 46 17.98 -0.01 6.83
CA GLU A 46 17.69 -1.40 6.47
C GLU A 46 16.36 -1.90 7.03
N ARG A 47 15.92 -1.31 8.15
CA ARG A 47 14.72 -1.69 8.89
C ARG A 47 13.88 -0.47 9.24
N VAL A 48 12.58 -0.72 9.34
CA VAL A 48 11.56 0.29 9.61
C VAL A 48 10.64 -0.24 10.69
N ALA A 49 10.26 0.61 11.63
CA ALA A 49 9.22 0.31 12.59
C ALA A 49 7.90 0.89 12.10
N LEU A 50 6.87 0.07 11.97
CA LEU A 50 5.52 0.47 11.63
C LEU A 50 4.64 0.39 12.88
N SER A 51 4.13 1.52 13.34
CA SER A 51 3.16 1.56 14.44
C SER A 51 1.80 1.04 13.98
N LEU A 52 1.20 0.16 14.78
CA LEU A 52 -0.16 -0.36 14.53
C LEU A 52 -1.24 0.46 15.22
N GLU A 53 -0.86 1.29 16.20
CA GLU A 53 -1.77 2.09 17.01
C GLU A 53 -1.07 3.37 17.48
N ASP A 54 -0.34 3.33 18.60
CA ASP A 54 0.33 4.49 19.16
C ASP A 54 1.74 4.68 18.58
N SER A 55 2.11 5.90 18.20
CA SER A 55 3.42 6.19 17.58
C SER A 55 4.58 6.17 18.56
N GLU A 56 4.33 6.29 19.86
CA GLU A 56 5.34 6.30 20.93
C GLU A 56 5.34 4.99 21.73
N GLU A 57 4.15 4.51 22.12
CA GLU A 57 4.01 3.30 22.94
C GLU A 57 3.89 2.01 22.11
N GLY A 58 3.63 2.12 20.81
CA GLY A 58 3.40 0.97 19.93
C GLY A 58 2.00 0.37 20.09
N PRO A 59 1.80 -0.90 19.70
CA PRO A 59 2.80 -1.87 19.25
C PRO A 59 3.37 -1.57 17.86
N PHE A 60 4.56 -2.11 17.61
CA PHE A 60 5.30 -1.88 16.36
C PHE A 60 5.61 -3.18 15.62
N LEU A 61 5.43 -3.16 14.30
CA LEU A 61 5.98 -4.16 13.39
C LEU A 61 7.35 -3.70 12.90
N ILE A 62 8.35 -4.54 13.05
CA ILE A 62 9.67 -4.31 12.46
C ILE A 62 9.73 -5.03 11.12
N LEU A 63 9.93 -4.23 10.08
CA LEU A 63 9.94 -4.63 8.69
C LEU A 63 11.30 -4.28 8.08
N THR A 64 11.75 -5.03 7.08
CA THR A 64 12.87 -4.60 6.22
C THR A 64 12.38 -3.52 5.27
N ARG A 65 13.31 -2.76 4.68
CA ARG A 65 13.00 -1.79 3.61
C ARG A 65 12.19 -2.41 2.45
N ASP A 66 12.40 -3.69 2.16
CA ASP A 66 11.70 -4.41 1.08
C ASP A 66 10.29 -4.88 1.46
N GLY A 67 9.84 -4.58 2.67
CA GLY A 67 8.53 -5.00 3.20
C GLY A 67 8.53 -6.39 3.86
N ARG A 68 9.69 -7.00 4.12
CA ARG A 68 9.74 -8.32 4.77
C ARG A 68 9.61 -8.19 6.28
N PHE A 69 8.88 -9.11 6.89
CA PHE A 69 8.65 -9.11 8.32
C PHE A 69 9.85 -9.65 9.10
N VAL A 70 10.29 -8.89 10.10
CA VAL A 70 11.40 -9.26 10.99
C VAL A 70 10.88 -9.66 12.37
N THR A 71 10.10 -8.80 13.04
CA THR A 71 9.54 -9.07 14.37
C THR A 71 8.36 -8.16 14.71
N CYS A 72 7.62 -8.50 15.76
CA CYS A 72 6.64 -7.63 16.40
C CYS A 72 7.12 -7.21 17.80
N LEU A 73 6.87 -5.96 18.16
CA LEU A 73 7.10 -5.37 19.48
C LEU A 73 5.75 -5.05 20.12
N ALA A 74 5.53 -5.52 21.34
CA ALA A 74 4.31 -5.27 22.10
C ALA A 74 4.25 -3.82 22.59
N LYS A 75 3.07 -3.40 23.07
CA LYS A 75 2.89 -2.10 23.69
C LYS A 75 3.88 -1.88 24.85
N GLY A 76 4.48 -0.70 24.92
CA GLY A 76 5.49 -0.32 25.91
C GLY A 76 6.92 -0.76 25.57
N MET A 77 7.12 -1.53 24.49
CA MET A 77 8.47 -1.88 24.02
C MET A 77 9.01 -0.75 23.12
N LYS A 78 10.21 -0.25 23.46
CA LYS A 78 10.83 0.87 22.73
C LYS A 78 11.44 0.42 21.40
N VAL A 79 11.20 1.22 20.37
CA VAL A 79 11.95 1.20 19.11
C VAL A 79 13.21 2.04 19.30
N SER A 80 14.40 1.45 19.10
CA SER A 80 15.67 2.18 19.16
C SER A 80 16.28 2.28 17.77
N ASN A 81 16.69 3.50 17.38
CA ASN A 81 17.42 3.80 16.15
C ASN A 81 16.76 3.33 14.84
N LEU A 82 15.44 3.23 14.78
CA LEU A 82 14.71 2.93 13.55
C LEU A 82 13.76 4.07 13.18
N PRO A 83 13.59 4.37 11.88
CA PRO A 83 12.54 5.26 11.42
C PRO A 83 11.17 4.64 11.76
N ILE A 84 10.29 5.46 12.32
CA ILE A 84 8.92 5.07 12.70
C ILE A 84 7.96 5.58 11.64
N VAL A 85 7.21 4.67 11.02
CA VAL A 85 6.02 4.97 10.23
C VAL A 85 4.81 4.87 11.14
N THR A 86 4.04 5.94 11.23
CA THR A 86 2.88 6.01 12.13
C THR A 86 1.67 5.34 11.52
N ARG A 87 0.70 4.97 12.37
CA ARG A 87 -0.57 4.42 11.91
C ARG A 87 -1.32 5.36 10.97
N GLY A 88 -1.32 6.66 11.27
CA GLY A 88 -1.95 7.67 10.41
C GLY A 88 -1.30 7.76 9.03
N GLN A 89 0.03 7.63 8.93
CA GLN A 89 0.72 7.59 7.64
C GLN A 89 0.33 6.36 6.83
N LEU A 90 0.20 5.20 7.48
CA LEU A 90 -0.32 3.99 6.85
C LEU A 90 -1.73 4.19 6.31
N ASP A 91 -2.64 4.74 7.12
CA ASP A 91 -4.05 4.90 6.74
C ASP A 91 -4.21 5.86 5.55
N VAL A 92 -3.46 6.96 5.53
CA VAL A 92 -3.44 7.91 4.40
C VAL A 92 -3.00 7.23 3.09
N VAL A 93 -1.91 6.46 3.15
CA VAL A 93 -1.42 5.74 1.96
C VAL A 93 -2.37 4.63 1.55
N ALA A 94 -2.90 3.85 2.50
CA ALA A 94 -3.84 2.77 2.25
C ALA A 94 -5.13 3.29 1.58
N THR A 95 -5.66 4.42 2.05
CA THR A 95 -6.83 5.09 1.45
C THR A 95 -6.53 5.47 0.00
N ARG A 96 -5.40 6.13 -0.26
CA ARG A 96 -5.01 6.52 -1.63
C ARG A 96 -4.83 5.31 -2.56
N VAL A 97 -4.28 4.20 -2.06
CA VAL A 97 -4.17 2.95 -2.84
C VAL A 97 -5.54 2.32 -3.10
N GLY A 98 -6.44 2.35 -2.11
CA GLY A 98 -7.83 1.93 -2.25
C GLY A 98 -8.55 2.68 -3.37
N ASP A 99 -8.52 4.01 -3.31
CA ASP A 99 -9.11 4.88 -4.33
C ASP A 99 -8.57 4.58 -5.73
N LEU A 100 -7.26 4.34 -5.85
CA LEU A 100 -6.63 4.00 -7.13
C LEU A 100 -7.10 2.63 -7.64
N ARG A 101 -7.18 1.62 -6.78
CA ARG A 101 -7.67 0.28 -7.14
C ARG A 101 -9.11 0.33 -7.61
N GLU A 102 -9.98 1.07 -6.92
CA GLU A 102 -11.38 1.24 -7.30
C GLU A 102 -11.52 1.93 -8.66
N ARG A 103 -10.78 3.01 -8.89
CA ARG A 103 -10.75 3.72 -10.19
C ARG A 103 -10.26 2.81 -11.31
N MET A 104 -9.21 2.03 -11.08
CA MET A 104 -8.70 1.07 -12.06
C MET A 104 -9.72 -0.03 -12.38
N GLN A 105 -10.42 -0.53 -11.37
CA GLN A 105 -11.46 -1.54 -11.56
C GLN A 105 -12.64 -0.97 -12.37
N ALA A 106 -13.08 0.26 -12.07
CA ALA A 106 -14.10 0.95 -12.86
C ALA A 106 -13.66 1.17 -14.31
N ALA A 107 -12.41 1.60 -14.53
CA ALA A 107 -11.83 1.76 -15.86
C ALA A 107 -11.79 0.43 -16.63
N GLN A 108 -11.43 -0.68 -15.98
CA GLN A 108 -11.43 -2.01 -16.58
C GLN A 108 -12.84 -2.46 -16.98
N GLN A 109 -13.84 -2.24 -16.12
CA GLN A 109 -15.24 -2.58 -16.42
C GLN A 109 -15.77 -1.80 -17.62
N LEU A 110 -15.49 -0.49 -17.68
CA LEU A 110 -15.92 0.38 -18.78
C LEU A 110 -15.15 0.12 -20.08
N ALA A 111 -13.88 -0.29 -19.99
CA ALA A 111 -13.07 -0.62 -21.17
C ALA A 111 -13.51 -1.93 -21.87
N GLY A 112 -14.28 -2.79 -21.20
CA GLY A 112 -14.69 -4.10 -21.69
C GLY A 112 -13.55 -5.11 -21.74
N GLY A 113 -13.72 -6.19 -22.50
CA GLY A 113 -12.79 -7.36 -22.51
C GLY A 113 -11.35 -7.08 -22.95
N GLY A 114 -11.07 -5.91 -23.55
CA GLY A 114 -9.73 -5.50 -23.98
C GLY A 114 -8.94 -4.69 -22.95
N GLY A 115 -9.57 -4.30 -21.83
CA GLY A 115 -8.94 -3.53 -20.75
C GLY A 115 -8.36 -2.17 -21.18
N VAL A 116 -7.46 -1.63 -20.37
CA VAL A 116 -6.87 -0.28 -20.55
C VAL A 116 -6.18 -0.12 -21.92
N LYS A 117 -5.57 -1.17 -22.46
CA LYS A 117 -4.91 -1.12 -23.78
C LYS A 117 -5.92 -0.85 -24.91
N ALA A 118 -7.08 -1.49 -24.88
CA ALA A 118 -8.12 -1.25 -25.88
C ALA A 118 -8.71 0.15 -25.75
N LEU A 119 -8.88 0.63 -24.51
CA LEU A 119 -9.33 1.98 -24.22
C LEU A 119 -8.37 3.05 -24.80
N LEU A 120 -7.07 2.92 -24.52
CA LEU A 120 -6.05 3.83 -25.08
C LEU A 120 -5.98 3.74 -26.61
N ARG A 121 -6.12 2.54 -27.17
CA ARG A 121 -6.16 2.34 -28.62
C ARG A 121 -7.34 3.08 -29.26
N ARG A 122 -8.53 3.06 -28.66
CA ARG A 122 -9.71 3.79 -29.15
C ARG A 122 -9.50 5.30 -29.17
N ILE A 123 -8.78 5.87 -28.20
CA ILE A 123 -8.42 7.31 -28.21
C ILE A 123 -7.61 7.66 -29.46
N TYR A 124 -6.67 6.79 -29.85
CA TYR A 124 -5.80 7.05 -31.00
C TYR A 124 -6.41 6.71 -32.35
N GLU A 125 -7.22 5.65 -32.43
CA GLU A 125 -7.72 5.11 -33.71
C GLU A 125 -9.13 5.59 -34.09
N THR A 126 -9.97 5.93 -33.11
CA THR A 126 -11.38 6.33 -33.31
C THR A 126 -11.74 7.49 -32.38
N ALA A 127 -10.94 8.56 -32.43
CA ALA A 127 -11.12 9.74 -31.58
C ALA A 127 -12.45 10.49 -31.82
N ASP A 128 -12.95 10.41 -33.05
CA ASP A 128 -14.19 11.01 -33.52
C ASP A 128 -15.46 10.25 -33.06
N GLU A 129 -15.32 8.94 -32.79
CA GLU A 129 -16.38 8.10 -32.23
C GLU A 129 -16.23 7.89 -30.72
N PHE A 130 -15.37 8.69 -30.07
CA PHE A 130 -15.05 8.53 -28.66
C PHE A 130 -16.23 8.89 -27.77
N SER A 131 -16.82 7.88 -27.13
CA SER A 131 -18.03 8.03 -26.34
C SER A 131 -17.77 8.74 -25.00
N ARG A 132 -18.84 9.24 -24.38
CA ARG A 132 -18.76 9.80 -23.01
C ARG A 132 -18.29 8.73 -22.02
N GLU A 133 -18.73 7.50 -22.20
CA GLU A 133 -18.38 6.35 -21.38
C GLU A 133 -16.88 6.02 -21.49
N ASP A 134 -16.32 6.06 -22.70
CA ASP A 134 -14.89 5.92 -22.92
C ASP A 134 -14.10 7.07 -22.26
N PHE A 135 -14.61 8.31 -22.33
CA PHE A 135 -14.00 9.45 -21.65
C PHE A 135 -13.98 9.29 -20.13
N VAL A 136 -15.08 8.83 -19.53
CA VAL A 136 -15.15 8.51 -18.09
C VAL A 136 -14.15 7.40 -17.74
N ALA A 137 -14.05 6.35 -18.57
CA ALA A 137 -13.11 5.26 -18.34
C ALA A 137 -11.64 5.71 -18.40
N VAL A 138 -11.29 6.61 -19.33
CA VAL A 138 -9.91 7.13 -19.46
C VAL A 138 -9.60 8.09 -18.33
N SER A 139 -10.52 8.96 -17.96
CA SER A 139 -10.34 9.91 -16.86
C SER A 139 -10.13 9.22 -15.51
N ALA A 140 -10.64 8.00 -15.31
CA ALA A 140 -10.32 7.20 -14.13
C ALA A 140 -8.82 6.84 -14.02
N LEU A 141 -8.08 6.85 -15.13
CA LEU A 141 -6.63 6.65 -15.18
C LEU A 141 -5.83 7.94 -14.93
N GLN A 142 -6.48 9.10 -14.84
CA GLN A 142 -5.84 10.39 -14.62
C GLN A 142 -4.80 10.38 -13.48
N PRO A 143 -5.01 9.74 -12.31
CA PRO A 143 -4.01 9.73 -11.23
C PRO A 143 -2.68 9.06 -11.57
N LEU A 144 -2.61 8.25 -12.64
CA LEU A 144 -1.38 7.59 -13.09
C LEU A 144 -0.51 8.49 -13.98
N TYR A 145 -1.11 9.51 -14.60
CA TYR A 145 -0.44 10.43 -15.52
C TYR A 145 -0.59 11.90 -15.12
N ALA A 146 -1.30 12.16 -14.02
CA ALA A 146 -1.31 13.46 -13.36
C ALA A 146 0.11 13.71 -12.86
N LEU A 147 0.88 14.39 -13.71
CA LEU A 147 2.13 15.01 -13.31
C LEU A 147 1.75 16.09 -12.30
N ASP A 148 2.24 15.94 -11.07
CA ASP A 148 2.26 17.02 -10.10
C ASP A 148 3.21 18.09 -10.69
N PHE A 149 2.65 19.09 -11.39
CA PHE A 149 3.37 20.26 -11.90
C PHE A 149 3.42 21.36 -10.83
#